data_AF-A0A6G2DGD8-F1
#
_entry.id   AF-A0A6G2DGD8-F1
#
_cell.length_a   1.000
_cell.length_b   1.000
_cell.length_c   1.000
_cell.angle_alpha   90.00
_cell.angle_beta   90.00
_cell.angle_gamma   90.00
#
_symmetry.space_group_name_H-M   'P 1'
#
loop_
_entity.id
_entity.type
_entity.pdbx_description
1 polymer ?
#
loop_
_entity_poly.entity_id
_entity_poly.type
_entity_poly.pdbx_seq_one_letter_code
_entity_poly.pdbx_strand_id
1 'polypeptide(L)'
;MVYRYRTNLKKVFLTDSELHQLNERIDKSHCQNFSVYARKVLLNPNMSFVTINTDTYDQLVFELRRIGNNINQIARAINQSRLISQEQLQELSKGVG
;
A
#
# COMPACT_ATOMS: atom_id res chain seq x y z
N MET A 1 -6.16 -38.78 -4.25
CA MET A 1 -6.70 -37.93 -5.33
C MET A 1 -6.71 -36.50 -4.86
N VAL A 2 -6.17 -35.55 -5.63
CA VAL A 2 -6.20 -34.13 -5.27
C VAL A 2 -7.55 -33.56 -5.72
N TYR A 3 -8.40 -33.18 -4.76
CA TYR A 3 -9.72 -32.61 -5.07
C TYR A 3 -9.57 -31.17 -5.56
N ARG A 4 -9.91 -30.92 -6.82
CA ARG A 4 -9.87 -29.58 -7.40
C ARG A 4 -11.22 -28.90 -7.24
N TYR A 5 -11.27 -27.88 -6.37
CA TYR A 5 -12.48 -27.08 -6.14
C TYR A 5 -12.98 -26.32 -7.40
N ARG A 6 -12.07 -25.87 -8.29
CA ARG A 6 -12.41 -25.16 -9.53
C ARG A 6 -12.29 -26.07 -10.75
N THR A 7 -13.39 -26.63 -11.20
CA THR A 7 -13.46 -27.68 -12.25
C THR A 7 -13.69 -27.14 -13.66
N ASN A 8 -14.32 -25.97 -13.82
CA ASN A 8 -14.64 -25.40 -15.12
C ASN A 8 -13.42 -24.70 -15.76
N LEU A 9 -13.08 -25.07 -16.99
CA LEU A 9 -12.02 -24.46 -17.79
C LEU A 9 -12.60 -23.52 -18.86
N LYS A 10 -11.98 -22.36 -19.05
CA LYS A 10 -12.23 -21.44 -20.18
C LYS A 10 -10.92 -21.18 -20.91
N LYS A 11 -10.94 -21.22 -22.23
CA LYS A 11 -9.78 -20.98 -23.12
C LYS A 11 -10.06 -19.74 -23.97
N VAL A 12 -9.00 -18.98 -24.26
CA VAL A 12 -9.01 -17.83 -25.17
C VAL A 12 -7.77 -17.94 -26.04
N PHE A 13 -7.91 -17.61 -27.33
CA PHE A 13 -6.79 -17.46 -28.23
C PHE A 13 -6.39 -16.00 -28.28
N LEU A 14 -5.08 -15.74 -28.27
CA LEU A 14 -4.50 -14.40 -28.30
C LEU A 14 -3.48 -14.36 -29.42
N THR A 15 -3.40 -13.22 -30.09
CA THR A 15 -2.24 -12.86 -30.90
C THR A 15 -1.01 -12.64 -30.00
N ASP A 16 0.18 -12.64 -30.58
CA ASP A 16 1.43 -12.40 -29.83
C ASP A 16 1.42 -11.04 -29.12
N SER A 17 0.86 -10.00 -29.76
CA SER A 17 0.73 -8.67 -29.18
C SER A 17 -0.21 -8.66 -27.96
N GLU A 18 -1.34 -9.35 -28.06
CA GLU A 18 -2.30 -9.44 -26.94
C GLU A 18 -1.73 -10.26 -25.78
N LEU A 19 -0.98 -11.34 -26.08
CA LEU A 19 -0.29 -12.13 -25.07
C LEU A 19 0.77 -11.31 -24.34
N HIS A 20 1.55 -10.51 -25.07
CA HIS A 20 2.54 -9.62 -24.48
C HIS A 20 1.89 -8.62 -23.52
N GLN A 21 0.84 -7.93 -23.97
CA GLN A 21 0.08 -6.99 -23.14
C GLN A 21 -0.55 -7.67 -21.90
N LEU A 22 -1.03 -8.91 -22.05
CA LEU A 22 -1.57 -9.68 -20.94
C LEU A 22 -0.49 -9.97 -19.89
N ASN A 23 0.69 -10.41 -20.31
CA ASN A 23 1.80 -10.72 -19.41
C ASN A 23 2.26 -9.48 -18.65
N GLU A 24 2.42 -8.33 -19.33
CA GLU A 24 2.76 -7.07 -18.66
C GLU A 24 1.74 -6.69 -17.57
N ARG A 25 0.45 -6.88 -17.83
CA ARG A 25 -0.61 -6.62 -16.85
C ARG A 25 -0.57 -7.61 -15.67
N ILE A 26 -0.26 -8.88 -15.93
CA ILE A 26 -0.10 -9.89 -14.87
C ILE A 26 1.07 -9.51 -13.96
N ASP A 27 2.22 -9.13 -14.53
CA ASP A 27 3.42 -8.75 -13.78
C ASP A 27 3.15 -7.54 -12.89
N LYS A 28 2.46 -6.52 -13.41
CA LYS A 28 2.06 -5.32 -12.65
C LYS A 28 0.99 -5.59 -11.59
N SER A 29 0.25 -6.69 -11.68
CA SER A 29 -0.86 -7.02 -10.75
C SER A 29 -0.42 -7.77 -9.49
N HIS A 30 0.84 -8.20 -9.42
CA HIS A 30 1.38 -9.09 -8.38
C HIS A 30 0.59 -10.41 -8.21
N CYS A 31 -0.13 -10.85 -9.25
CA CYS A 31 -0.81 -12.14 -9.23
C CYS A 31 0.18 -13.28 -9.50
N GLN A 32 0.13 -14.35 -8.70
CA GLN A 32 1.05 -15.49 -8.81
C GLN A 32 0.95 -16.26 -10.14
N ASN A 33 -0.20 -16.20 -10.82
CA ASN A 33 -0.41 -16.86 -12.11
C ASN A 33 -1.63 -16.28 -12.84
N PHE A 34 -1.72 -16.60 -14.14
CA PHE A 34 -2.84 -16.23 -15.01
C PHE A 34 -4.21 -16.62 -14.44
N SER A 35 -4.36 -17.79 -13.82
CA SER A 35 -5.67 -18.24 -13.30
C SER A 35 -6.17 -17.39 -12.14
N VAL A 36 -5.27 -16.81 -11.32
CA VAL A 36 -5.63 -15.85 -10.27
C VAL A 36 -5.99 -14.50 -10.90
N TYR A 37 -5.13 -14.01 -11.80
CA TYR A 37 -5.34 -12.74 -12.51
C TYR A 37 -6.68 -12.74 -13.27
N ALA A 38 -6.92 -13.74 -14.12
CA ALA A 38 -8.12 -13.85 -14.94
C ALA A 38 -9.40 -13.86 -14.09
N ARG A 39 -9.42 -14.55 -12.95
CA ARG A 39 -10.58 -14.55 -12.05
C ARG A 39 -10.78 -13.18 -11.40
N LYS A 40 -9.71 -12.50 -10.98
CA LYS A 40 -9.82 -11.14 -10.41
C LYS A 40 -10.41 -10.18 -11.44
N VAL A 41 -9.90 -10.19 -12.67
CA VAL A 41 -10.34 -9.26 -13.72
C VAL A 41 -11.73 -9.59 -14.24
N LEU A 42 -11.97 -10.84 -14.64
CA LEU A 42 -13.22 -11.23 -15.29
C LEU A 42 -14.43 -11.21 -14.35
N LEU A 43 -14.21 -11.33 -13.03
CA LEU A 43 -15.29 -11.35 -12.03
C LEU A 43 -15.42 -10.03 -11.25
N ASN A 44 -14.56 -9.04 -11.50
CA ASN A 44 -14.65 -7.72 -10.89
C ASN A 44 -14.57 -6.63 -11.99
N PRO A 45 -15.68 -6.36 -12.71
CA PRO A 45 -15.69 -5.43 -13.83
C PRO A 45 -15.32 -3.98 -13.47
N ASN A 46 -15.41 -3.60 -12.18
CA ASN A 46 -15.02 -2.28 -11.68
C ASN A 46 -13.57 -2.22 -11.16
N MET A 47 -12.81 -3.31 -11.25
CA MET A 47 -11.44 -3.37 -10.73
C MET A 47 -10.46 -2.79 -11.74
N SER A 48 -10.09 -1.52 -11.55
CA SER A 48 -8.92 -0.94 -12.17
C SER A 48 -7.67 -1.36 -11.38
N PHE A 49 -6.66 -1.94 -12.04
CA PHE A 49 -5.34 -2.10 -11.42
C PHE A 49 -4.70 -0.72 -11.33
N VAL A 50 -4.98 -0.01 -10.24
CA VAL A 50 -4.28 1.22 -9.91
C VAL A 50 -2.95 0.82 -9.28
N THR A 51 -1.88 0.80 -10.09
CA THR A 51 -0.52 0.77 -9.56
C THR A 51 -0.20 2.17 -9.06
N ILE A 52 -0.29 2.37 -7.75
CA ILE A 52 0.20 3.61 -7.13
C ILE A 52 1.72 3.49 -7.07
N ASN A 53 2.43 4.27 -7.87
CA ASN A 53 3.87 4.39 -7.73
C ASN A 53 4.16 5.18 -6.45
N THR A 54 4.84 4.54 -5.50
CA THR A 54 5.23 5.14 -4.22
C THR A 54 6.73 5.44 -4.12
N ASP A 55 7.50 5.20 -5.18
CA ASP A 55 8.96 5.29 -5.19
C ASP A 55 9.45 6.71 -4.87
N THR A 56 8.61 7.73 -5.10
CA THR A 56 8.93 9.12 -4.80
C THR A 56 8.59 9.55 -3.36
N TYR A 57 7.97 8.69 -2.55
CA TYR A 57 7.55 9.06 -1.19
C TYR A 57 8.68 8.98 -0.16
N ASP A 58 9.84 8.43 -0.49
CA ASP A 58 10.96 8.33 0.45
C ASP A 58 11.43 9.70 0.95
N GLN A 59 11.45 10.72 0.08
CA GLN A 59 11.76 12.10 0.47
C GLN A 59 10.70 12.69 1.40
N LEU A 60 9.42 12.42 1.12
CA LEU A 60 8.31 12.88 1.96
C LEU A 60 8.38 12.22 3.35
N VAL A 61 8.62 10.91 3.42
CA VAL A 61 8.78 10.17 4.67
C VAL A 61 9.99 10.67 5.45
N PHE A 62 11.10 11.01 4.78
CA PHE A 62 12.28 11.58 5.41
C PHE A 62 11.98 12.92 6.09
N GLU A 63 11.30 13.84 5.39
CA GLU A 63 10.94 15.14 5.96
C GLU A 63 9.95 15.02 7.12
N LEU A 64 8.97 14.11 7.03
CA LEU A 64 8.06 13.82 8.15
C LEU A 64 8.79 13.32 9.39
N ARG A 65 9.78 12.42 9.22
CA ARG A 65 10.63 11.96 10.33
C ARG A 65 11.41 13.12 10.96
N ARG A 66 11.92 14.05 10.14
CA ARG A 66 12.66 15.21 10.62
C ARG A 66 11.79 16.13 11.47
N ILE A 67 10.56 16.39 11.02
CA ILE A 67 9.55 17.16 11.76
C ILE A 67 9.22 16.45 13.08
N GLY A 68 8.93 15.15 13.05
CA GLY A 68 8.62 14.37 14.26
C GLY A 68 9.76 14.37 15.28
N ASN A 69 11.01 14.30 14.82
CA ASN A 69 12.19 14.39 15.68
C ASN A 69 12.31 15.77 16.35
N ASN A 70 12.06 16.85 15.61
CA ASN A 70 12.09 18.21 16.16
C ASN A 70 10.99 18.39 17.23
N ILE A 71 9.77 17.92 16.96
CA ILE A 71 8.66 17.95 17.93
C ILE A 71 9.04 17.19 19.20
N ASN A 72 9.64 16.00 19.06
CA ASN A 72 10.09 15.20 20.20
C ASN A 72 11.18 15.90 21.02
N GLN A 73 12.12 16.58 20.37
CA GLN A 73 13.16 17.34 21.07
C GLN A 73 12.56 18.50 21.85
N ILE A 74 11.61 19.23 21.26
CA ILE A 74 10.87 20.30 21.92
C ILE A 74 10.13 19.74 23.14
N ALA A 75 9.34 18.67 22.97
CA ALA A 75 8.62 18.05 24.08
C ALA A 75 9.56 17.64 25.23
N ARG A 76 10.71 17.04 24.92
CA ARG A 76 11.72 16.68 25.93
C ARG A 76 12.32 17.91 26.63
N ALA A 77 12.68 18.95 25.88
CA ALA A 77 13.23 20.17 26.43
C ALA A 77 12.25 20.83 27.40
N ILE A 78 10.98 20.92 27.02
CA ILE A 78 9.98 21.55 27.87
C ILE A 78 9.67 20.67 29.11
N ASN A 79 9.67 19.34 28.97
CA ASN A 79 9.54 18.42 30.11
C ASN A 79 10.71 18.56 31.11
N GLN A 80 11.94 18.74 30.60
CA GLN A 80 13.13 18.92 31.42
C GLN A 80 13.16 20.29 32.12
N SER A 81 12.68 21.34 31.45
CA SER A 81 12.65 22.69 32.00
C SER A 81 11.49 22.95 32.98
N ARG A 82 10.62 21.96 33.22
CA ARG A 82 9.39 22.06 34.05
C ARG A 82 8.50 23.26 33.66
N LEU A 83 8.57 23.70 32.41
CA LEU A 83 7.84 24.88 31.92
C LEU A 83 6.36 24.57 31.62
N ILE A 84 5.93 23.31 31.71
CA ILE A 84 4.54 22.87 31.51
C ILE A 84 4.08 21.96 32.63
N SER A 85 2.80 22.05 32.96
CA SER A 85 2.13 21.12 33.86
C SER A 85 1.84 19.78 33.16
N GLN A 86 1.64 18.72 33.96
CA GLN A 86 1.26 17.39 33.47
C GLN A 86 -0.05 17.39 32.66
N GLU A 87 -0.97 18.31 32.93
CA GLU A 87 -2.24 18.44 32.21
C GLU A 87 -2.05 18.92 30.76
N GLN A 88 -1.18 19.90 30.53
CA GLN A 88 -0.93 20.42 29.17
C GLN A 88 -0.22 19.39 28.28
N LEU A 89 0.59 18.50 28.86
CA LEU A 89 1.19 17.36 28.15
C LEU A 89 0.12 16.37 27.65
N GLN A 90 -0.90 16.10 28.46
CA GLN A 90 -1.95 15.16 28.09
C GLN A 90 -2.82 15.71 26.94
N GLU A 91 -3.08 17.01 26.87
CA GLU A 91 -3.80 17.60 25.73
C GLU A 91 -3.01 17.50 24.42
N LEU A 92 -1.71 17.77 24.45
CA LEU A 92 -0.85 17.67 23.26
C LEU A 92 -0.79 16.24 22.70
N SER A 93 -0.78 15.23 23.56
CA SER A 93 -0.78 13.82 23.12
C SER A 93 -2.08 13.38 22.45
N LYS A 94 -3.21 14.05 22.71
CA LYS A 94 -4.52 13.72 22.14
C LYS A 94 -4.72 14.23 20.72
N GLY A 95 -3.97 15.26 20.30
CA GLY A 95 -4.06 15.85 18.95
C GLY A 95 -3.29 15.10 17.86
N VAL A 96 -2.57 14.03 18.20
CA VAL A 96 -1.72 13.24 17.28
C VAL A 96 -2.29 11.82 17.07
N GLY A 97 -3.60 11.63 17.29
CA GLY A 97 -4.30 10.36 17.08
C GLY A 97 -4.82 10.17 15.66
#